data_AF-A0A5E7NAR8-F1
#
_entry.id   AF-A0A5E7NAR8-F1
#
_cell.length_a   1.000
_cell.length_b   1.000
_cell.length_c   1.000
_cell.angle_alpha   90.00
_cell.angle_beta   90.00
_cell.angle_gamma   90.00
#
_symmetry.space_group_name_H-M   'P 1'
#
loop_
_entity.id
_entity.type
_entity.pdbx_description
1 polymer ?
#
loop_
_entity_poly.entity_id
_entity_poly.type
_entity_poly.pdbx_seq_one_letter_code
_entity_poly.pdbx_strand_id
1 'polypeptide(L)'
;MKLLMLAAPLLLASGLAQAAIPMFNATCPGKIEVHADEGGPIYINGKEGKLKTFNDNYFEAKGAGVTISLSINPDGSAGVSYTGKNRANGICEVKKS
;
A
#
# COMPACT_ATOMS: atom_id res chain seq x y z
N MET A 1 8.29 26.26 -53.17
CA MET A 1 9.15 25.08 -52.89
C MET A 1 8.87 24.65 -51.45
N LYS A 2 8.69 23.35 -51.24
CA LYS A 2 8.15 22.65 -50.06
C LYS A 2 8.59 23.19 -48.68
N LEU A 3 7.61 23.51 -47.83
CA LEU A 3 7.78 23.52 -46.37
C LEU A 3 8.13 22.09 -45.94
N LEU A 4 9.37 21.86 -45.53
CA LEU A 4 9.78 20.63 -44.84
C LEU A 4 9.32 20.73 -43.38
N MET A 5 8.11 20.24 -43.12
CA MET A 5 7.63 19.99 -41.76
C MET A 5 8.34 18.75 -41.21
N LEU A 6 9.37 18.98 -40.39
CA LEU A 6 9.96 17.96 -39.53
C LEU A 6 9.02 17.72 -38.35
N ALA A 7 8.14 16.72 -38.47
CA ALA A 7 7.36 16.21 -37.35
C ALA A 7 8.27 15.39 -36.43
N ALA A 8 8.66 15.96 -35.30
CA ALA A 8 9.36 15.24 -34.23
C ALA A 8 8.35 14.37 -33.45
N PRO A 9 8.54 13.05 -33.33
CA PRO A 9 7.68 12.22 -32.50
C PRO A 9 7.98 12.52 -31.02
N LEU A 10 7.04 13.20 -30.35
CA LEU A 10 7.00 13.33 -28.90
C LEU A 10 6.71 11.94 -28.30
N LEU A 11 7.76 11.22 -27.91
CA LEU A 11 7.65 10.03 -27.07
C LEU A 11 7.13 10.48 -25.70
N LEU A 12 5.81 10.38 -25.52
CA LEU A 12 5.17 10.48 -24.22
C LEU A 12 5.57 9.24 -23.41
N ALA A 13 6.62 9.36 -22.59
CA ALA A 13 6.89 8.39 -21.54
C ALA A 13 5.78 8.53 -20.49
N SER A 14 4.69 7.78 -20.65
CA SER A 14 3.71 7.58 -19.59
C SER A 14 4.40 6.80 -18.47
N GLY A 15 4.86 7.52 -17.44
CA GLY A 15 5.31 6.88 -16.20
C GLY A 15 4.17 6.04 -15.67
N LEU A 16 4.40 4.73 -15.53
CA LEU A 16 3.49 3.87 -14.79
C LEU A 16 3.41 4.43 -13.38
N ALA A 17 2.28 5.01 -13.03
CA ALA A 17 2.00 5.35 -11.64
C ALA A 17 1.80 4.03 -10.89
N GLN A 18 2.88 3.39 -10.48
CA GLN A 18 2.79 2.30 -9.51
C GLN A 18 2.22 2.89 -8.23
N ALA A 19 1.01 2.47 -7.86
CA ALA A 19 0.43 2.81 -6.58
C ALA A 19 1.38 2.33 -5.47
N ALA A 20 1.81 3.26 -4.61
CA ALA A 20 2.76 2.96 -3.55
C ALA A 20 2.23 1.88 -2.57
N ILE A 21 0.91 1.76 -2.45
CA ILE A 21 0.22 0.77 -1.63
C ILE A 21 -0.73 -0.01 -2.53
N PRO A 22 -0.63 -1.36 -2.62
CA PRO A 22 -1.58 -2.17 -3.35
C PRO A 22 -2.92 -2.25 -2.61
N MET A 23 -3.99 -2.50 -3.34
CA MET A 23 -5.28 -2.81 -2.74
C MET A 23 -5.24 -4.19 -2.06
N PHE A 24 -5.66 -4.29 -0.80
CA PHE A 24 -5.76 -5.58 -0.10
C PHE A 24 -6.79 -5.56 1.03
N ASN A 25 -7.20 -6.78 1.42
CA ASN A 25 -7.91 -7.03 2.67
C ASN A 25 -7.11 -8.03 3.50
N ALA A 26 -6.99 -7.79 4.81
CA ALA A 26 -6.31 -8.69 5.71
C ALA A 26 -7.01 -8.79 7.07
N THR A 27 -6.90 -9.94 7.70
CA THR A 27 -7.37 -10.15 9.08
C THR A 27 -6.16 -10.48 9.96
N CYS A 28 -5.88 -9.66 10.95
CA CYS A 28 -4.82 -9.92 11.94
C CYS A 28 -5.37 -10.68 13.16
N PRO A 29 -4.50 -11.37 13.92
CA PRO A 29 -4.87 -11.94 15.21
C PRO A 29 -5.57 -10.92 16.10
N GLY A 30 -6.59 -11.38 16.84
CA GLY A 30 -7.47 -10.49 17.60
C GLY A 30 -8.62 -9.88 16.79
N LYS A 31 -8.90 -10.41 15.59
CA LYS A 31 -10.00 -9.97 14.70
C LYS A 31 -9.88 -8.51 14.28
N ILE A 32 -8.64 -8.07 14.03
CA ILE A 32 -8.36 -6.73 13.51
C ILE A 32 -8.49 -6.82 11.99
N GLU A 33 -9.50 -6.16 11.43
CA GLU A 33 -9.65 -6.07 9.99
C GLU A 33 -8.82 -4.90 9.47
N VAL A 34 -8.03 -5.17 8.44
CA VAL A 34 -7.18 -4.20 7.76
C VAL A 34 -7.58 -4.17 6.30
N HIS A 35 -7.80 -2.98 5.78
CA HIS A 35 -8.16 -2.76 4.39
C HIS A 35 -7.32 -1.62 3.83
N ALA A 36 -6.86 -1.74 2.60
CA ALA A 36 -6.24 -0.65 1.87
C ALA A 36 -6.81 -0.60 0.47
N ASP A 37 -7.14 0.61 0.02
CA ASP A 37 -7.42 0.89 -1.40
C ASP A 37 -6.11 1.09 -2.17
N GLU A 38 -6.19 1.02 -3.50
CA GLU A 38 -5.04 1.29 -4.36
C GLU A 38 -4.53 2.73 -4.15
N GLY A 39 -3.27 2.86 -3.71
CA GLY A 39 -2.66 4.14 -3.34
C GLY A 39 -2.88 4.55 -1.87
N GLY A 40 -3.63 3.79 -1.09
CA GLY A 40 -4.00 4.11 0.30
C GLY A 40 -5.21 5.07 0.40
N PRO A 41 -5.74 5.32 1.60
CA PRO A 41 -5.13 5.06 2.92
C PRO A 41 -5.34 3.62 3.43
N ILE A 42 -4.72 3.30 4.57
CA ILE A 42 -4.90 2.01 5.26
C ILE A 42 -5.92 2.18 6.40
N TYR A 43 -6.99 1.40 6.36
CA TYR A 43 -8.04 1.35 7.36
C TYR A 43 -7.82 0.21 8.35
N ILE A 44 -8.07 0.49 9.63
CA ILE A 44 -7.97 -0.45 10.76
C ILE A 44 -9.34 -0.49 11.45
N ASN A 45 -10.03 -1.62 11.39
CA ASN A 45 -11.41 -1.79 11.88
C ASN A 45 -12.36 -0.70 11.34
N GLY A 46 -12.26 -0.40 10.04
CA GLY A 46 -13.09 0.60 9.35
C GLY A 46 -12.74 2.06 9.66
N LYS A 47 -11.68 2.34 10.42
CA LYS A 47 -11.19 3.69 10.70
C LYS A 47 -9.86 3.91 10.02
N GLU A 48 -9.70 5.05 9.35
CA GLU A 48 -8.45 5.41 8.70
C GLU A 48 -7.30 5.46 9.73
N GLY A 49 -6.21 4.75 9.43
CA GLY A 49 -4.99 4.78 10.21
C GLY A 49 -4.09 5.95 9.80
N LYS A 50 -3.34 6.49 10.74
CA LYS A 50 -2.31 7.50 10.44
C LYS A 50 -1.14 6.82 9.73
N LEU A 51 -1.01 7.08 8.44
CA LEU A 51 0.05 6.53 7.60
C LEU A 51 1.39 7.20 7.88
N LYS A 52 2.45 6.38 7.91
CA LYS A 52 3.85 6.77 7.91
C LYS A 52 4.56 5.96 6.83
N THR A 53 5.03 6.64 5.80
CA THR A 53 5.89 6.04 4.77
C THR A 53 7.33 6.03 5.25
N PHE A 54 8.00 4.88 5.15
CA PHE A 54 9.45 4.80 5.40
C PHE A 54 10.23 4.72 4.09
N ASN A 55 9.70 3.98 3.12
CA ASN A 55 10.19 3.90 1.74
C ASN A 55 9.07 3.36 0.85
N ASP A 56 9.37 3.18 -0.44
CA ASP A 56 8.40 2.76 -1.46
C ASP A 56 7.84 1.34 -1.25
N ASN A 57 8.49 0.52 -0.43
CA ASN A 57 8.09 -0.87 -0.16
C ASN A 57 7.68 -1.11 1.30
N TYR A 58 7.68 -0.08 2.16
CA TYR A 58 7.37 -0.26 3.58
C TYR A 58 6.65 0.95 4.20
N PHE A 59 5.49 0.67 4.78
CA PHE A 59 4.56 1.64 5.34
C PHE A 59 4.07 1.17 6.71
N GLU A 60 3.78 2.12 7.60
CA GLU A 60 3.07 1.85 8.85
C GLU A 60 1.78 2.64 8.91
N ALA A 61 0.70 2.01 9.37
CA ALA A 61 -0.55 2.69 9.71
C ALA A 61 -0.85 2.53 11.19
N LYS A 62 -1.04 3.64 11.89
CA LYS A 62 -1.34 3.66 13.33
C LYS A 62 -2.79 4.02 13.57
N GLY A 63 -3.52 3.18 14.30
CA GLY A 63 -4.92 3.38 14.60
C GLY A 63 -5.46 2.31 15.54
N ALA A 64 -6.57 2.59 16.20
CA ALA A 64 -7.24 1.63 17.11
C ALA A 64 -6.34 0.99 18.19
N GLY A 65 -5.22 1.64 18.58
CA GLY A 65 -4.28 1.11 19.56
C GLY A 65 -3.29 0.07 19.02
N VAL A 66 -3.19 -0.07 17.70
CA VAL A 66 -2.22 -0.94 17.02
C VAL A 66 -1.43 -0.17 15.96
N THR A 67 -0.29 -0.72 15.57
CA THR A 67 0.47 -0.35 14.38
C THR A 67 0.39 -1.50 13.40
N ILE A 68 -0.10 -1.23 12.20
CA ILE A 68 -0.03 -2.15 11.06
C ILE A 68 1.25 -1.83 10.30
N SER A 69 2.04 -2.86 10.02
CA SER A 69 3.22 -2.79 9.16
C SER A 69 2.90 -3.47 7.84
N LEU A 70 2.96 -2.71 6.76
CA LEU A 70 2.78 -3.16 5.39
C LEU A 70 4.14 -3.20 4.70
N SER A 71 4.51 -4.36 4.17
CA SER A 71 5.65 -4.55 3.27
C SER A 71 5.17 -4.96 1.89
N ILE A 72 5.73 -4.38 0.84
CA ILE A 72 5.48 -4.80 -0.54
C ILE A 72 6.60 -5.77 -0.93
N ASN A 73 6.23 -7.00 -1.24
CA ASN A 73 7.16 -8.03 -1.68
C ASN A 73 7.63 -7.75 -3.12
N PRO A 74 8.76 -8.33 -3.57
CA PRO A 74 9.26 -8.14 -4.94
C PRO A 74 8.29 -8.59 -6.04
N ASP A 75 7.36 -9.50 -5.71
CA ASP A 75 6.29 -9.95 -6.61
C ASP A 75 5.05 -9.03 -6.60
N GLY A 76 5.11 -7.92 -5.87
CA GLY A 76 4.04 -6.94 -5.71
C GLY A 76 2.99 -7.31 -4.66
N SER A 77 3.08 -8.48 -4.03
CA SER A 77 2.13 -8.90 -3.00
C SER A 77 2.35 -8.15 -1.68
N ALA A 78 1.26 -7.93 -0.93
CA ALA A 78 1.31 -7.32 0.39
C ALA A 78 1.67 -8.34 1.47
N GLY A 79 2.70 -8.05 2.26
CA GLY A 79 2.95 -8.66 3.57
C GLY A 79 2.42 -7.73 4.66
N VAL A 80 1.57 -8.24 5.54
CA VAL A 80 0.91 -7.43 6.57
C VAL A 80 1.14 -8.04 7.94
N SER A 81 1.56 -7.22 8.90
CA SER A 81 1.69 -7.62 10.31
C SER A 81 1.18 -6.52 11.24
N TYR A 82 0.96 -6.85 12.50
CA TYR A 82 0.52 -5.88 13.50
C TYR A 82 1.36 -5.94 14.78
N THR A 83 1.43 -4.80 15.46
CA THR A 83 1.90 -4.68 16.84
C THR A 83 0.89 -3.88 17.64
N GLY A 84 0.47 -4.41 18.78
CA GLY A 84 -0.44 -3.78 19.74
C GLY A 84 0.17 -3.59 21.11
N LYS A 85 -0.67 -3.20 22.07
CA LYS A 85 -0.31 -3.07 23.48
C LYS A 85 0.15 -4.42 24.06
N ASN A 86 0.88 -4.36 25.17
CA ASN A 86 1.34 -5.56 25.92
C ASN A 86 2.09 -6.58 25.05
N ARG A 87 2.86 -6.10 24.07
CA ARG A 87 3.65 -6.94 23.15
C ARG A 87 2.80 -7.86 22.25
N ALA A 88 1.49 -7.63 22.13
CA ALA A 88 0.66 -8.33 21.16
C ALA A 88 1.18 -8.07 19.74
N ASN A 89 1.43 -9.11 18.96
CA ASN A 89 1.89 -9.01 17.59
C ASN A 89 1.51 -10.25 16.78
N GLY A 90 1.71 -10.19 15.47
CA GLY A 90 1.51 -11.32 14.58
C GLY A 90 1.40 -10.93 13.12
N ILE A 91 1.40 -11.94 12.25
CA ILE A 91 1.18 -11.79 10.82
C ILE A 91 -0.32 -11.81 10.54
N CYS A 92 -0.78 -10.95 9.64
CA CYS A 92 -2.16 -10.90 9.22
C CYS A 92 -2.37 -11.82 8.01
N GLU A 93 -3.53 -12.47 7.95
CA GLU A 93 -3.93 -13.26 6.80
C GLU A 93 -4.43 -12.32 5.70
N VAL A 94 -3.64 -12.18 4.63
CA VAL A 94 -4.03 -11.40 3.45
C VAL A 94 -4.95 -12.23 2.59
N LYS A 95 -6.18 -11.75 2.39
CA LYS A 95 -7.16 -12.37 1.50
C LYS A 95 -6.75 -12.06 0.07
N LYS A 96 -6.66 -13.09 -0.77
CA LYS A 96 -6.47 -12.90 -2.21
C LYS A 96 -7.72 -12.23 -2.78
N SER A 97 -7.51 -11.13 -3.50
CA SER A 97 -8.51 -10.44 -4.32
C SER A 97 -8.93 -11.30 -5.51
#